data_AF-A0A1B6FAM2-F1
#
_entry.id   AF-A0A1B6FAM2-F1
#
_cell.length_a   1.000
_cell.length_b   1.000
_cell.length_c   1.000
_cell.angle_alpha   90.00
_cell.angle_beta   90.00
_cell.angle_gamma   90.00
#
_symmetry.space_group_name_H-M   'P 1'
#
loop_
_entity.id
_entity.type
_entity.pdbx_description
1 polymer ?
#
loop_
_entity_poly.entity_id
_entity_poly.type
_entity_poly.pdbx_seq_one_letter_code
_entity_poly.pdbx_strand_id
1 'polypeptide(L)'
;MPIELKTQDTLEYVFHPVPSRTLRFKVRASNDAHIMLSATANPEGSDPVLEVFIGGWSNQKSAIRRDRVTPDKANVETPDILSNDELRGFWINYLGGAIAVGKESEVEPFLTWTDPAPINVAFFGVSTGYGSSGEWVIDGQTVVTHDTLEYTNR
;
A
#
# COMPACT_ATOMS: atom_id res chain seq x y z
N MET A 1 -6.09 11.96 -19.65
CA MET A 1 -6.67 12.53 -18.41
C MET A 1 -6.29 11.59 -17.27
N PRO A 2 -5.86 12.10 -16.10
CA PRO A 2 -5.60 11.26 -14.93
C PRO A 2 -6.88 10.60 -14.42
N ILE A 3 -6.76 9.46 -13.75
CA ILE A 3 -7.90 8.78 -13.13
C ILE A 3 -8.04 9.36 -11.71
N GLU A 4 -9.06 10.17 -11.49
CA GLU A 4 -9.36 10.72 -10.18
C GLU A 4 -10.07 9.64 -9.33
N LEU A 5 -9.35 9.03 -8.38
CA LEU A 5 -9.96 8.14 -7.40
C LEU A 5 -10.33 8.93 -6.15
N LYS A 6 -11.59 8.86 -5.74
CA LYS A 6 -12.02 9.39 -4.46
C LYS A 6 -12.00 8.25 -3.46
N THR A 7 -10.99 8.22 -2.59
CA THR A 7 -11.02 7.38 -1.39
C THR A 7 -11.78 8.16 -0.32
N GLN A 8 -12.88 7.61 0.21
CA GLN A 8 -13.45 8.13 1.46
C GLN A 8 -12.50 7.78 2.60
N ASP A 9 -12.57 8.53 3.70
CA ASP A 9 -11.75 8.34 4.91
C ASP A 9 -12.28 7.15 5.74
N THR A 10 -12.32 6.00 5.07
CA THR A 10 -12.63 4.66 5.55
C THR A 10 -11.60 3.73 4.92
N LEU A 11 -11.41 2.51 5.45
CA LEU A 11 -10.58 1.47 4.82
C LEU A 11 -11.20 0.94 3.50
N GLU A 12 -11.80 1.83 2.71
CA GLU A 12 -12.41 1.54 1.42
C GLU A 12 -11.35 1.65 0.33
N TYR A 13 -10.86 0.49 -0.05
CA TYR A 13 -9.98 0.31 -1.18
C TYR A 13 -10.76 0.43 -2.49
N VAL A 14 -10.27 1.24 -3.42
CA VAL A 14 -10.67 1.15 -4.81
C VAL A 14 -9.75 0.16 -5.50
N PHE A 15 -10.31 -0.98 -5.93
CA PHE A 15 -9.53 -2.06 -6.48
C PHE A 15 -9.34 -1.96 -7.99
N HIS A 16 -8.09 -2.01 -8.44
CA HIS A 16 -7.70 -2.01 -9.84
C HIS A 16 -7.07 -3.35 -10.22
N PRO A 17 -7.30 -3.85 -11.45
CA PRO A 17 -6.64 -5.06 -11.92
C PRO A 17 -5.13 -4.84 -11.93
N VAL A 18 -4.36 -5.80 -11.43
CA VAL A 18 -2.90 -5.70 -11.52
C VAL A 18 -2.44 -6.18 -12.90
N PRO A 19 -1.77 -5.35 -13.71
CA PRO A 19 -1.44 -5.70 -15.09
C PRO A 19 -0.27 -6.68 -15.20
N SER A 20 0.48 -6.90 -14.12
CA SER A 20 1.69 -7.74 -14.12
C SER A 20 1.98 -8.32 -12.73
N ARG A 21 3.02 -9.16 -12.58
CA ARG A 21 3.47 -9.73 -11.29
C ARG A 21 4.13 -8.70 -10.35
N THR A 22 4.25 -7.47 -10.82
CA THR A 22 4.86 -6.35 -10.09
C THR A 22 3.89 -5.17 -10.13
N LEU A 23 3.55 -4.64 -8.97
CA LEU A 23 2.89 -3.34 -8.84
C LEU A 23 3.97 -2.27 -8.69
N ARG A 24 3.98 -1.27 -9.58
CA ARG A 24 4.87 -0.10 -9.45
C ARG A 24 4.04 1.14 -9.19
N PHE A 25 4.45 1.92 -8.21
CA PHE A 25 3.76 3.14 -7.86
C PHE A 25 4.71 4.19 -7.29
N LYS A 26 4.28 5.44 -7.34
CA LYS A 26 4.85 6.54 -6.56
C LYS A 26 3.80 7.05 -5.61
N VAL A 27 4.24 7.54 -4.46
CA VAL A 27 3.37 8.18 -3.48
C VAL A 27 4.07 9.37 -2.86
N ARG A 28 3.34 10.48 -2.69
CA ARG A 28 3.69 11.63 -1.86
C ARG A 28 2.69 11.67 -0.73
N ALA A 29 3.14 11.37 0.48
CA ALA A 29 2.34 11.32 1.70
C ALA A 29 3.27 11.54 2.90
N SER A 30 2.75 12.09 3.99
CA SER A 30 3.52 12.26 5.22
C SER A 30 3.79 10.93 5.94
N ASN A 31 2.85 9.98 5.86
CA ASN A 31 2.91 8.69 6.55
C ASN A 31 1.83 7.73 6.01
N ASP A 32 1.91 6.46 6.43
CA ASP A 32 0.86 5.45 6.31
C ASP A 32 0.33 5.21 4.89
N ALA A 33 1.25 5.01 3.93
CA ALA A 33 0.89 4.52 2.60
C ALA A 33 0.49 3.04 2.71
N HIS A 34 -0.80 2.74 2.52
CA HIS A 34 -1.38 1.42 2.68
C HIS A 34 -1.80 0.85 1.33
N ILE A 35 -1.32 -0.36 1.03
CA ILE A 35 -1.64 -1.10 -0.19
C ILE A 35 -2.24 -2.45 0.20
N MET A 36 -3.46 -2.72 -0.26
CA MET A 36 -4.09 -4.04 -0.11
C MET A 36 -4.05 -4.78 -1.45
N LEU A 37 -3.66 -6.05 -1.41
CA LEU A 37 -3.68 -6.98 -2.55
C LEU A 37 -4.72 -8.07 -2.30
N SER A 38 -5.53 -8.37 -3.32
CA SER A 38 -6.65 -9.31 -3.22
C SER A 38 -6.86 -10.09 -4.52
N ALA A 39 -7.58 -11.21 -4.42
CA ALA A 39 -8.03 -11.98 -5.57
C ALA A 39 -9.30 -11.41 -6.22
N THR A 40 -10.04 -10.55 -5.50
CA THR A 40 -11.32 -9.98 -5.95
C THR A 40 -11.31 -8.46 -5.83
N ALA A 41 -12.14 -7.78 -6.63
CA ALA A 41 -12.23 -6.32 -6.65
C ALA A 41 -12.96 -5.73 -5.44
N ASN A 42 -13.53 -6.55 -4.56
CA ASN A 42 -14.23 -6.11 -3.34
C ASN A 42 -14.11 -7.24 -2.30
N PRO A 43 -12.92 -7.46 -1.71
CA PRO A 43 -12.73 -8.50 -0.71
C PRO A 43 -13.50 -8.17 0.58
N GLU A 44 -14.41 -9.05 0.97
CA GLU A 44 -15.19 -8.95 2.20
C GLU A 44 -14.35 -9.39 3.43
N GLY A 45 -14.95 -9.32 4.63
CA GLY A 45 -14.24 -9.51 5.90
C GLY A 45 -13.52 -10.86 6.05
N SER A 46 -14.05 -11.92 5.44
CA SER A 46 -13.46 -13.25 5.44
C SER A 46 -12.55 -13.53 4.23
N ASP A 47 -12.51 -12.63 3.25
CA ASP A 47 -11.73 -12.85 2.04
C ASP A 47 -10.24 -12.69 2.30
N PRO A 48 -9.42 -13.64 1.80
CA PRO A 48 -7.98 -13.55 1.88
C PRO A 48 -7.41 -12.28 1.25
N VAL A 49 -6.69 -11.50 2.06
CA VAL A 49 -5.96 -10.31 1.60
C VAL A 49 -4.55 -10.26 2.15
N LEU A 50 -3.70 -9.56 1.42
CA LEU A 50 -2.38 -9.14 1.87
C LEU A 50 -2.34 -7.62 1.97
N GLU A 51 -1.75 -7.11 3.03
CA GLU A 51 -1.59 -5.68 3.28
C GLU A 51 -0.11 -5.35 3.35
N VAL A 52 0.30 -4.29 2.65
CA VAL A 52 1.64 -3.72 2.70
C VAL A 52 1.51 -2.29 3.22
N PHE A 53 2.18 -2.03 4.33
CA PHE A 53 2.31 -0.71 4.93
C PHE A 53 3.71 -0.17 4.63
N ILE A 54 3.78 1.05 4.08
CA ILE A 54 5.02 1.79 3.89
C ILE A 54 4.93 3.08 4.70
N GLY A 55 5.96 3.38 5.47
CA GLY A 55 5.99 4.59 6.31
C GLY A 55 4.88 4.62 7.37
N GLY A 56 4.53 3.45 7.93
CA GLY A 56 3.63 3.37 9.07
C GLY A 56 4.29 3.82 10.38
N TRP A 57 3.49 3.91 11.45
CA TRP A 57 3.93 4.39 12.77
C TRP A 57 4.62 5.75 12.68
N SER A 58 3.95 6.71 12.05
CA SER A 58 4.49 8.05 11.79
C SER A 58 5.75 8.03 10.93
N ASN A 59 5.71 7.31 9.80
CA ASN A 59 6.81 7.20 8.83
C ASN A 59 8.08 6.48 9.34
N GLN A 60 7.94 5.61 10.35
CA GLN A 60 9.07 4.93 10.97
C GLN A 60 9.27 3.49 10.50
N LYS A 61 8.21 2.79 10.05
CA LYS A 61 8.29 1.36 9.74
C LYS A 61 7.53 0.98 8.48
N SER A 62 7.91 -0.15 7.91
CA SER A 62 7.16 -0.82 6.86
C SER A 62 6.83 -2.24 7.30
N ALA A 63 5.65 -2.74 6.92
CA ALA A 63 5.16 -4.03 7.39
C ALA A 63 4.31 -4.76 6.34
N ILE A 64 4.26 -6.09 6.46
CA ILE A 64 3.34 -6.96 5.72
C ILE A 64 2.37 -7.59 6.72
N ARG A 65 1.07 -7.46 6.47
CA ARG A 65 0.00 -8.11 7.23
C ARG A 65 -0.84 -9.02 6.34
N ARG A 66 -1.41 -10.05 6.96
CA ARG A 66 -2.27 -11.02 6.29
C ARG A 66 -3.64 -11.02 6.98
N ASP A 67 -4.69 -11.05 6.17
CA ASP A 67 -6.08 -11.19 6.61
C ASP A 67 -6.57 -10.10 7.58
N ARG A 68 -5.97 -8.90 7.59
CA ARG A 68 -6.35 -7.83 8.53
C ARG A 68 -6.12 -8.21 10.00
N VAL A 69 -5.28 -9.22 10.24
CA VAL A 69 -5.04 -9.80 11.57
C VAL A 69 -3.62 -9.50 12.03
N THR A 70 -3.51 -8.95 13.25
CA THR A 70 -2.24 -8.81 13.96
C THR A 70 -1.82 -10.15 14.59
N PRO A 71 -0.51 -10.41 14.76
CA PRO A 71 0.62 -9.56 14.41
C PRO A 71 0.98 -9.59 12.92
N ASP A 72 1.71 -8.55 12.50
CA ASP A 72 2.32 -8.44 11.17
C ASP A 72 3.27 -9.62 10.91
N LYS A 73 3.33 -10.06 9.66
CA LYS A 73 4.11 -11.24 9.23
C LYS A 73 5.56 -10.90 8.95
N ALA A 74 5.83 -9.67 8.54
CA ALA A 74 7.16 -9.09 8.44
C ALA A 74 7.09 -7.60 8.76
N ASN A 75 8.16 -7.06 9.34
CA ASN A 75 8.32 -5.63 9.59
C ASN A 75 9.80 -5.24 9.55
N VAL A 76 10.07 -3.99 9.23
CA VAL A 76 11.41 -3.42 9.17
C VAL A 76 11.34 -1.92 9.47
N GLU A 77 12.36 -1.39 10.15
CA GLU A 77 12.48 0.05 10.37
C GLU A 77 12.85 0.74 9.05
N THR A 78 12.05 1.75 8.68
CA THR A 78 12.19 2.54 7.45
C THR A 78 11.89 4.00 7.76
N PRO A 79 12.70 4.65 8.60
CA PRO A 79 12.47 6.03 9.00
C PRO A 79 12.52 6.94 7.77
N ASP A 80 11.59 7.89 7.74
CA ASP A 80 11.48 8.92 6.69
C ASP A 80 11.40 8.33 5.28
N ILE A 81 10.81 7.15 5.09
CA ILE A 81 10.74 6.50 3.77
C ILE A 81 9.75 7.21 2.83
N LEU A 82 8.66 7.75 3.36
CA LEU A 82 7.72 8.62 2.65
C LEU A 82 8.11 10.10 2.77
N SER A 83 7.56 10.93 1.89
CA SER A 83 7.76 12.38 1.89
C SER A 83 6.48 13.11 1.51
N ASN A 84 6.22 14.23 2.19
CA ASN A 84 5.14 15.14 1.86
C ASN A 84 5.52 16.14 0.75
N ASP A 85 6.80 16.26 0.43
CA ASP A 85 7.31 17.26 -0.53
C ASP A 85 7.49 16.69 -1.94
N GLU A 86 7.72 15.39 -2.06
CA GLU A 86 8.05 14.73 -3.33
C GLU A 86 7.39 13.36 -3.49
N LEU A 87 7.13 12.98 -4.75
CA LEU A 87 6.72 11.63 -5.10
C LEU A 87 7.90 10.67 -4.95
N ARG A 88 7.75 9.66 -4.09
CA ARG A 88 8.73 8.59 -3.93
C ARG A 88 8.20 7.29 -4.53
N GLY A 89 9.05 6.64 -5.31
CA GLY A 89 8.70 5.44 -6.06
C GLY A 89 9.00 4.15 -5.31
N PHE A 90 8.11 3.18 -5.45
CA PHE A 90 8.18 1.86 -4.85
C PHE A 90 7.71 0.78 -5.82
N TRP A 91 8.07 -0.45 -5.52
CA TRP A 91 7.56 -1.63 -6.20
C TRP A 91 7.20 -2.73 -5.21
N ILE A 92 6.16 -3.50 -5.53
CA ILE A 92 5.78 -4.73 -4.84
C ILE A 92 5.79 -5.86 -5.86
N ASN A 93 6.70 -6.81 -5.67
CA ASN A 93 6.71 -8.07 -6.39
C ASN A 93 5.92 -9.12 -5.61
N TYR A 94 5.05 -9.84 -6.30
CA TYR A 94 4.30 -10.96 -5.74
C TYR A 94 4.32 -12.13 -6.73
N LEU A 95 5.05 -13.19 -6.41
CA LEU A 95 5.17 -14.36 -7.29
C LEU A 95 5.25 -15.64 -6.50
N GLY A 96 4.30 -16.54 -6.73
CA GLY A 96 4.31 -17.89 -6.13
C GLY A 96 4.33 -17.87 -4.60
N GLY A 97 3.72 -16.83 -3.98
CA GLY A 97 3.75 -16.61 -2.54
C GLY A 97 4.91 -15.75 -2.03
N ALA A 98 5.97 -15.54 -2.81
CA ALA A 98 7.04 -14.64 -2.42
C ALA A 98 6.60 -13.19 -2.62
N ILE A 99 6.66 -12.40 -1.54
CA ILE A 99 6.37 -10.98 -1.52
C ILE A 99 7.65 -10.22 -1.22
N ALA A 100 7.96 -9.24 -2.05
CA ALA A 100 9.12 -8.38 -1.91
C ALA A 100 8.73 -6.94 -2.23
N VAL A 101 9.18 -6.02 -1.38
CA VAL A 101 8.91 -4.58 -1.47
C VAL A 101 10.24 -3.85 -1.54
N GLY A 102 10.37 -2.94 -2.50
CA GLY A 102 11.58 -2.15 -2.68
C GLY A 102 11.30 -0.74 -3.21
N LYS A 103 12.36 0.08 -3.27
CA LYS A 103 12.30 1.44 -3.81
C LYS A 103 12.51 1.42 -5.32
N GLU A 104 11.93 2.36 -6.05
CA GLU A 104 11.99 2.43 -7.53
C GLU A 104 13.42 2.39 -8.09
N SER A 105 14.39 2.99 -7.41
CA SER A 105 15.79 3.03 -7.82
C SER A 105 16.64 1.86 -7.32
N GLU A 106 16.06 0.95 -6.53
CA GLU A 106 16.77 -0.14 -5.86
C GLU A 106 16.27 -1.50 -6.37
N VAL A 107 17.20 -2.41 -6.65
CA VAL A 107 16.89 -3.79 -7.03
C VAL A 107 16.61 -4.65 -5.80
N GLU A 108 17.33 -4.39 -4.72
CA GLU A 108 17.20 -5.15 -3.47
C GLU A 108 15.93 -4.72 -2.72
N PRO A 109 15.10 -5.68 -2.26
CA PRO A 109 13.96 -5.37 -1.42
C PRO A 109 14.40 -4.97 -0.02
N PHE A 110 13.73 -3.97 0.57
CA PHE A 110 13.89 -3.64 1.99
C PHE A 110 12.99 -4.49 2.89
N LEU A 111 11.92 -5.08 2.34
CA LEU A 111 10.94 -5.88 3.08
C LEU A 111 10.51 -7.09 2.25
N THR A 112 10.60 -8.28 2.85
CA THR A 112 10.23 -9.53 2.20
C THR A 112 9.45 -10.45 3.13
N TRP A 113 8.52 -11.22 2.58
CA TRP A 113 7.83 -12.30 3.27
C TRP A 113 7.39 -13.38 2.27
N THR A 114 7.29 -14.63 2.70
CA THR A 114 6.73 -15.71 1.87
C THR A 114 5.42 -16.17 2.47
N ASP A 115 4.34 -16.02 1.71
CA ASP A 115 3.00 -16.47 2.09
C ASP A 115 2.93 -18.01 2.03
N PRO A 116 2.68 -18.70 3.16
CA PRO A 116 2.51 -20.15 3.17
C PRO A 116 1.24 -20.61 2.46
N ALA A 117 0.27 -19.71 2.23
CA ALA A 117 -0.98 -19.99 1.52
C ALA A 117 -1.25 -18.88 0.49
N PRO A 118 -0.52 -18.89 -0.65
CA PRO A 118 -0.50 -17.78 -1.60
C PRO A 118 -1.89 -17.41 -2.13
N ILE A 119 -2.21 -16.12 -2.07
CA ILE A 119 -3.39 -15.58 -2.75
C ILE A 119 -3.09 -15.33 -4.23
N ASN A 120 -4.07 -15.60 -5.10
CA ASN A 120 -3.97 -15.25 -6.51
C ASN A 120 -4.28 -13.75 -6.68
N VAL A 121 -3.30 -12.90 -6.41
CA VAL A 121 -3.45 -11.44 -6.51
C VAL A 121 -3.87 -11.04 -7.92
N ALA A 122 -5.08 -10.52 -8.03
CA ALA A 122 -5.66 -10.01 -9.27
C ALA A 122 -5.98 -8.51 -9.16
N PHE A 123 -6.13 -7.99 -7.94
CA PHE A 123 -6.47 -6.61 -7.68
C PHE A 123 -5.59 -6.00 -6.60
N PHE A 124 -5.43 -4.67 -6.65
CA PHE A 124 -4.84 -3.87 -5.59
C PHE A 124 -5.73 -2.68 -5.25
N GLY A 125 -5.73 -2.24 -4.00
CA GLY A 125 -6.27 -0.95 -3.61
C GLY A 125 -5.26 -0.15 -2.79
N VAL A 126 -5.38 1.17 -2.82
CA VAL A 126 -4.50 2.09 -2.09
C VAL A 126 -5.30 3.01 -1.17
N SER A 127 -4.72 3.36 -0.04
CA SER A 127 -5.23 4.39 0.87
C SER A 127 -4.08 5.01 1.67
N THR A 128 -4.32 6.20 2.22
CA THR A 128 -3.46 6.82 3.22
C THR A 128 -4.20 6.84 4.56
N GLY A 129 -3.51 6.52 5.66
CA GLY A 129 -4.11 6.46 6.99
C GLY A 129 -4.03 7.77 7.80
N TYR A 130 -4.86 7.87 8.85
CA TYR A 130 -4.85 8.85 9.95
C TYR A 130 -4.01 10.12 9.74
N GLY A 131 -4.63 11.21 9.28
CA GLY A 131 -3.99 12.53 9.19
C GLY A 131 -3.10 12.73 7.97
N SER A 132 -3.12 11.79 7.02
CA SER A 132 -2.31 11.86 5.80
C SER A 132 -3.17 11.81 4.54
N SER A 133 -2.93 12.76 3.65
CA SER A 133 -3.37 12.71 2.26
C SER A 133 -2.23 12.18 1.39
N GLY A 134 -2.58 11.52 0.28
CA GLY A 134 -1.60 10.87 -0.60
C GLY A 134 -1.82 11.25 -2.05
N GLU A 135 -0.77 11.70 -2.74
CA GLU A 135 -0.78 11.74 -4.20
C GLU A 135 -0.07 10.50 -4.73
N TRP A 136 -0.77 9.67 -5.49
CA TRP A 136 -0.28 8.39 -6.00
C TRP A 136 -0.10 8.45 -7.52
N VAL A 137 0.91 7.76 -8.04
CA VAL A 137 1.08 7.51 -9.48
C VAL A 137 1.29 6.03 -9.67
N ILE A 138 0.36 5.33 -10.33
CA ILE A 138 0.39 3.87 -10.48
C ILE A 138 0.52 3.55 -11.96
N ASP A 139 1.58 2.84 -12.35
CA ASP A 139 1.89 2.49 -13.75
C ASP A 139 1.72 3.67 -14.74
N GLY A 140 2.09 4.89 -14.32
CA GLY A 140 2.02 6.11 -15.12
C GLY A 140 0.65 6.81 -15.11
N GLN A 141 -0.32 6.34 -14.33
CA GLN A 141 -1.61 7.00 -14.10
C GLN A 141 -1.62 7.67 -12.72
N THR A 142 -1.91 8.97 -12.66
CA THR A 142 -2.07 9.70 -11.39
C THR A 142 -3.42 9.39 -10.74
N VAL A 143 -3.39 9.20 -9.42
CA VAL A 143 -4.47 8.87 -8.49
C VAL A 143 -4.29 9.78 -7.25
N VAL A 144 -5.33 10.41 -6.71
CA VAL A 144 -5.20 11.33 -5.55
C VAL A 144 -6.09 10.90 -4.40
N THR A 145 -5.53 10.60 -3.23
CA THR A 145 -6.26 10.30 -1.98
C THR A 145 -6.32 11.56 -1.11
N HIS A 146 -7.51 11.92 -0.61
CA HIS A 146 -7.75 13.14 0.18
C HIS A 146 -8.04 12.78 1.64
N ASP A 147 -7.49 13.55 2.58
CA ASP A 147 -7.91 13.57 3.99
C ASP A 147 -9.12 14.50 4.13
N THR A 148 -10.19 14.06 4.79
CA THR A 148 -11.44 14.85 4.91
C THR A 148 -11.94 15.04 6.34
N LEU A 149 -11.16 14.66 7.36
CA LEU A 149 -11.60 14.75 8.76
C LEU A 149 -11.00 15.95 9.51
N GLU A 150 -11.84 16.59 10.34
CA GLU A 150 -11.40 17.52 11.37
C GLU A 150 -10.97 16.73 12.63
N TYR A 151 -9.70 16.80 12.99
CA TYR A 151 -9.17 16.17 14.20
C TYR A 151 -9.56 16.98 15.43
N THR A 152 -10.56 16.51 16.19
CA THR A 152 -10.74 16.96 17.58
C THR A 152 -9.73 16.20 18.45
N ASN A 153 -8.70 16.91 18.90
CA ASN A 153 -7.71 16.43 19.87
C ASN A 153 -8.43 15.79 21.06
N ARG A 154 -8.17 14.50 21.32
CA ARG A 154 -8.43 13.87 22.62
C ARG A 154 -7.16 13.88 23.45
#